data_AF-A0A6A1VCM0-F1
#
_entry.id   AF-A0A6A1VCM0-F1
#
_cell.length_a   1.000
_cell.length_b   1.000
_cell.length_c   1.000
_cell.angle_alpha   90.00
_cell.angle_beta   90.00
_cell.angle_gamma   90.00
#
_symmetry.space_group_name_H-M   'P 1'
#
loop_
_entity.id
_entity.type
_entity.pdbx_description
1 polymer ?
#
loop_
_entity_poly.entity_id
_entity_poly.type
_entity_poly.pdbx_seq_one_letter_code
_entity_poly.pdbx_strand_id
1 'polypeptide(L)'
;MTDEQLELLRRQIAAYITICEQLTEMHNAISTSTQQDRGTGLGNEPWMAAAGEKRTGKRWSSTPLQLQILERIFEEGNGTPSKQRIKEITTELAQHGQISEANVYNWFQNRRARLKRMQSVPEANMRNQNLRHKLNL
;
A
#
# COMPACT_ATOMS: atom_id res chain seq x y z
N MET A 1 13.47 -14.39 -25.06
CA MET A 1 12.21 -13.60 -24.95
C MET A 1 11.60 -13.62 -26.33
N THR A 2 10.49 -14.33 -26.52
CA THR A 2 9.89 -14.55 -27.84
C THR A 2 8.96 -13.38 -28.18
N ASP A 3 8.73 -13.13 -29.47
CA ASP A 3 7.86 -12.04 -29.92
C ASP A 3 6.44 -12.12 -29.34
N GLU A 4 5.94 -13.34 -29.13
CA GLU A 4 4.65 -13.59 -28.46
C GLU A 4 4.64 -13.12 -26.99
N GLN A 5 5.75 -13.34 -26.28
CA GLN A 5 5.90 -12.88 -24.89
C GLN A 5 6.04 -11.35 -24.82
N LEU A 6 6.71 -10.75 -25.81
CA LEU A 6 6.81 -9.30 -25.93
C LEU A 6 5.46 -8.66 -26.22
N GLU A 7 4.68 -9.26 -27.11
CA GLU A 7 3.34 -8.81 -27.46
C GLU A 7 2.37 -8.96 -26.29
N LEU A 8 2.46 -10.06 -25.53
CA LEU A 8 1.68 -10.24 -24.31
C LEU A 8 2.02 -9.16 -23.28
N LEU A 9 3.31 -8.86 -23.09
CA LEU A 9 3.75 -7.81 -22.17
C LEU A 9 3.24 -6.43 -22.63
N ARG A 10 3.31 -6.13 -23.93
CA ARG A 10 2.76 -4.88 -24.50
C ARG A 10 1.26 -4.75 -24.25
N ARG A 11 0.50 -5.83 -24.43
CA ARG A 11 -0.93 -5.87 -24.14
C ARG A 11 -1.23 -5.68 -22.65
N GLN A 12 -0.44 -6.30 -21.78
CA GLN A 12 -0.57 -6.13 -20.33
C GLN A 12 -0.25 -4.69 -19.89
N ILE A 13 0.80 -4.09 -20.44
CA ILE A 13 1.17 -2.69 -20.18
C ILE A 13 0.05 -1.76 -20.66
N ALA A 14 -0.46 -1.96 -21.87
CA ALA A 14 -1.55 -1.15 -22.42
C ALA A 14 -2.82 -1.26 -21.56
N ALA A 15 -3.23 -2.46 -21.17
CA ALA A 15 -4.39 -2.68 -20.31
C ALA A 15 -4.22 -2.01 -18.93
N TYR A 16 -3.02 -2.06 -18.36
CA TYR A 16 -2.72 -1.40 -17.09
C TYR A 16 -2.85 0.13 -17.21
N ILE A 17 -2.31 0.74 -18.28
CA ILE A 17 -2.40 2.19 -18.53
C ILE A 17 -3.87 2.62 -18.60
N THR A 18 -4.69 1.92 -19.38
CA THR A 18 -6.12 2.25 -19.53
C THR A 18 -6.88 2.16 -18.20
N ILE A 19 -6.60 1.14 -17.38
CA ILE A 19 -7.24 1.02 -16.06
C ILE A 19 -6.80 2.17 -15.15
N CYS A 20 -5.52 2.55 -15.17
CA CYS A 20 -5.01 3.68 -14.40
C CYS A 20 -5.64 5.02 -14.80
N GLU A 21 -5.87 5.24 -16.09
CA GLU A 21 -6.55 6.44 -16.61
C GLU A 21 -8.01 6.49 -16.14
N GLN A 22 -8.77 5.41 -16.30
CA GLN A 22 -10.17 5.32 -15.84
C GLN A 22 -10.32 5.55 -14.33
N LEU A 23 -9.41 4.99 -13.52
CA LEU A 23 -9.42 5.22 -12.07
C LEU A 23 -9.19 6.69 -11.72
N THR A 24 -8.35 7.38 -12.49
CA THR A 24 -8.06 8.80 -12.30
C THR A 24 -9.25 9.67 -12.71
N GLU A 25 -9.89 9.35 -13.84
CA GLU A 25 -11.10 10.03 -14.32
C GLU A 25 -12.26 9.88 -13.33
N MET A 26 -12.51 8.67 -12.85
CA MET A 26 -13.54 8.41 -11.84
C MET A 26 -13.25 9.20 -10.54
N HIS A 27 -12.00 9.21 -10.08
CA HIS A 27 -11.62 9.98 -8.90
C HIS A 27 -11.85 11.48 -9.09
N ASN A 28 -11.59 12.01 -10.29
CA ASN A 28 -11.86 13.41 -10.63
C ASN A 28 -13.36 13.71 -10.69
N ALA A 29 -14.17 12.84 -11.31
CA ALA A 29 -15.62 12.99 -11.41
C ALA A 29 -16.31 13.03 -10.04
N ILE A 30 -15.90 12.14 -9.12
CA ILE A 30 -16.40 12.10 -7.73
C ILE A 30 -15.95 13.37 -6.96
N SER A 31 -14.72 13.83 -7.20
CA SER A 31 -14.18 15.04 -6.57
C SER A 31 -14.85 16.32 -7.06
N THR A 32 -15.22 16.40 -8.35
CA THR A 32 -15.94 17.55 -8.91
C THR A 32 -17.40 17.61 -8.46
N SER A 33 -18.05 16.45 -8.25
CA SER A 33 -19.46 16.40 -7.81
C SER A 33 -19.66 16.82 -6.35
N THR A 34 -18.64 16.72 -5.49
CA THR A 34 -18.75 17.03 -4.06
C THR A 34 -18.55 18.51 -3.72
N GLN A 35 -18.18 19.36 -4.68
CA GLN A 35 -17.96 20.79 -4.44
C GLN A 35 -19.17 21.68 -4.78
N GLN A 36 -20.19 21.17 -5.47
CA GLN A 36 -21.25 22.01 -6.04
C GLN A 36 -22.55 22.10 -5.20
N ASP A 37 -22.70 21.34 -4.11
CA ASP A 37 -23.88 21.39 -3.25
C ASP A 37 -23.53 21.69 -1.79
N ARG A 38 -23.31 22.97 -1.48
CA ARG A 38 -23.38 23.50 -0.11
C ARG A 38 -24.57 24.43 0.00
N GLY A 39 -25.77 23.84 0.00
CA GLY A 39 -27.03 24.53 0.27
C GLY A 39 -27.95 23.68 1.13
N THR A 40 -28.00 23.96 2.44
CA THR A 40 -29.14 23.73 3.34
C THR A 40 -29.87 22.36 3.32
N GLY A 41 -29.71 21.57 4.39
CA GLY A 41 -30.63 20.47 4.68
C GLY A 41 -30.36 19.83 6.04
N LEU A 42 -31.18 20.17 7.02
CA LEU A 42 -31.21 19.57 8.36
C LEU A 42 -31.71 18.12 8.25
N GLY A 43 -30.89 17.15 8.67
CA GLY A 43 -31.28 15.75 8.72
C GLY A 43 -30.26 14.93 9.51
N ASN A 44 -30.70 14.40 10.64
CA ASN A 44 -29.95 13.61 11.60
C ASN A 44 -29.64 12.20 11.07
N GLU A 45 -28.39 11.90 10.78
CA GLU A 45 -27.85 10.55 10.91
C GLU A 45 -26.62 10.57 11.83
N PRO A 46 -26.68 9.93 13.02
CA PRO A 46 -25.55 9.87 13.94
C PRO A 46 -24.57 8.77 13.52
N TRP A 47 -23.83 9.05 12.44
CA TRP A 47 -22.48 8.53 12.28
C TRP A 47 -21.56 9.75 12.10
N MET A 48 -21.37 10.43 13.24
CA MET A 48 -20.45 11.55 13.42
C MET A 48 -19.16 11.29 12.65
N ALA A 49 -18.79 12.16 11.73
CA ALA A 49 -18.07 13.38 12.09
C ALA A 49 -16.91 13.10 13.06
N ALA A 50 -15.99 12.23 12.65
CA ALA A 50 -14.59 12.63 12.64
C ALA A 50 -14.30 12.91 11.16
N ALA A 51 -14.19 14.15 10.67
CA ALA A 51 -13.13 15.07 11.09
C ALA A 51 -11.86 14.33 11.54
N GLY A 52 -11.55 13.18 10.93
CA GLY A 52 -10.18 12.76 10.81
C GLY A 52 -9.56 13.77 9.88
N GLU A 53 -8.90 14.75 10.48
CA GLU A 53 -7.82 15.55 9.92
C GLU A 53 -7.50 15.10 8.50
N LYS A 54 -7.58 16.02 7.53
CA LYS A 54 -6.95 15.81 6.23
C LYS A 54 -5.48 15.49 6.51
N ARG A 55 -5.17 14.21 6.74
CA ARG A 55 -3.84 13.65 6.66
C ARG A 55 -3.57 13.55 5.16
N THR A 56 -3.51 14.73 4.53
CA THR A 56 -2.47 15.05 3.56
C THR A 56 -1.12 15.04 4.29
N GLY A 57 -0.88 14.05 5.15
CA GLY A 57 0.45 13.67 5.57
C GLY A 57 1.04 13.06 4.32
N LYS A 58 2.03 13.76 3.76
CA LYS A 58 2.85 13.31 2.65
C LYS A 58 3.15 11.82 2.89
N ARG A 59 2.57 10.94 2.07
CA ARG A 59 2.81 9.49 2.19
C ARG A 59 4.31 9.32 2.16
N TRP A 60 4.85 8.68 3.19
CA TRP A 60 6.29 8.50 3.28
C TRP A 60 6.82 7.79 2.04
N SER A 61 7.69 8.48 1.31
CA SER A 61 8.43 7.93 0.19
C SER A 61 9.79 7.47 0.73
N SER A 62 9.87 6.19 1.09
CA SER A 62 11.10 5.57 1.57
C SER A 62 12.19 5.63 0.50
N THR A 63 13.37 6.14 0.83
CA THR A 63 14.52 6.08 -0.10
C THR A 63 15.05 4.64 -0.19
N PRO A 64 15.67 4.23 -1.31
CA PRO A 64 16.24 2.88 -1.44
C PRO A 64 17.25 2.55 -0.33
N LEU A 65 18.00 3.56 0.11
CA LEU A 65 18.97 3.42 1.21
C LEU A 65 18.28 3.18 2.56
N GLN A 66 17.18 3.89 2.84
CA GLN A 66 16.39 3.66 4.06
C GLN A 66 15.83 2.24 4.11
N LEU A 67 15.40 1.69 2.97
CA LEU A 67 14.90 0.31 2.88
C LEU A 67 16.02 -0.70 3.15
N GLN A 68 17.22 -0.51 2.59
CA GLN A 68 18.36 -1.40 2.82
C GLN A 68 18.75 -1.47 4.30
N ILE A 69 18.80 -0.32 4.97
CA ILE A 69 19.11 -0.25 6.41
C ILE A 69 18.01 -0.96 7.22
N LEU A 70 16.74 -0.73 6.90
CA LEU A 70 15.61 -1.42 7.55
C LEU A 70 15.68 -2.94 7.36
N GLU A 71 16.03 -3.42 6.17
CA GLU A 71 16.18 -4.85 5.87
C GLU A 71 17.34 -5.47 6.64
N ARG A 72 18.51 -4.85 6.63
CA ARG A 72 19.66 -5.31 7.40
C ARG A 72 19.33 -5.44 8.90
N ILE A 73 18.72 -4.41 9.48
CA ILE A 73 18.35 -4.41 10.90
C ILE A 73 17.29 -5.48 11.20
N PHE A 74 16.39 -5.75 10.25
CA PHE A 74 15.40 -6.80 10.38
C PHE A 74 16.03 -8.20 10.33
N GLU A 75 17.05 -8.42 9.50
CA GLU A 75 17.79 -9.68 9.41
C GLU A 75 18.64 -9.95 10.66
N GLU A 76 19.25 -8.90 11.22
CA GLU A 76 20.04 -8.98 12.45
C GLU A 76 19.16 -9.17 13.72
N GLY A 77 17.87 -8.79 13.66
CA GLY A 77 16.97 -8.75 14.81
C GLY A 77 15.83 -9.77 14.76
N ASN A 78 15.88 -10.81 15.61
CA ASN A 78 14.88 -11.89 15.63
C ASN A 78 13.54 -11.55 16.34
N GLY A 79 13.11 -10.27 16.38
CA GLY A 79 11.97 -9.86 17.20
C GLY A 79 11.31 -8.52 16.85
N THR A 80 10.23 -8.20 17.58
CA THR A 80 9.59 -6.87 17.49
C THR A 80 10.54 -5.85 18.11
N PRO A 81 11.04 -4.86 17.36
CA PRO A 81 11.91 -3.85 17.94
C PRO A 81 11.19 -3.12 19.07
N SER A 82 11.86 -2.97 20.21
CA SER A 82 11.34 -2.23 21.35
C SER A 82 11.08 -0.76 20.95
N LYS A 83 10.26 -0.05 21.72
CA LYS A 83 10.00 1.38 21.47
C LYS A 83 11.29 2.21 21.42
N GLN A 84 12.27 1.85 22.24
CA GLN A 84 13.60 2.48 22.23
C GLN A 84 14.36 2.15 20.93
N ARG A 85 14.34 0.88 20.49
CA ARG A 85 14.98 0.49 19.24
C ARG A 85 14.36 1.18 18.03
N ILE A 86 13.04 1.39 18.01
CA ILE A 86 12.35 2.16 16.96
C ILE A 86 12.88 3.60 16.91
N LYS A 87 13.12 4.24 18.06
CA LYS A 87 13.69 5.60 18.13
C LYS A 87 15.11 5.67 17.57
N GLU A 88 15.95 4.72 17.95
CA GLU A 88 17.33 4.61 17.45
C GLU A 88 17.34 4.47 15.92
N ILE A 89 16.56 3.51 15.40
CA ILE A 89 16.44 3.26 13.96
C ILE A 89 15.89 4.50 13.23
N THR A 90 14.90 5.19 13.81
CA THR A 90 14.34 6.41 13.21
C THR A 90 15.40 7.51 13.11
N THR A 91 16.25 7.65 14.13
CA THR A 91 17.31 8.67 14.17
C THR A 91 18.38 8.39 13.13
N GLU A 92 18.78 7.12 12.97
CA GLU A 92 19.71 6.67 11.94
C GLU A 92 19.14 6.92 10.53
N LEU A 93 17.90 6.52 10.29
CA LEU A 93 17.23 6.66 8.98
C LEU A 93 16.89 8.11 8.63
N ALA A 94 16.74 8.99 9.62
CA ALA A 94 16.48 10.41 9.42
C ALA A 94 17.66 11.13 8.72
N GLN A 95 18.88 10.59 8.83
CA GLN A 95 20.05 11.11 8.10
C GLN A 95 19.93 10.91 6.58
N HIS A 96 19.12 9.94 6.15
CA HIS A 96 18.97 9.54 4.75
C HIS A 96 17.64 9.98 4.12
N GLY A 97 16.83 10.75 4.85
CA GLY A 97 15.56 11.28 4.36
C GLY A 97 14.50 11.43 5.45
N GLN A 98 13.36 12.05 5.12
CA GLN A 98 12.26 12.23 6.06
C GLN A 98 11.68 10.88 6.49
N ILE A 99 11.65 10.61 7.79
CA ILE A 99 11.06 9.40 8.39
C ILE A 99 10.51 9.72 9.78
N SER A 100 9.51 8.96 10.22
CA SER A 100 8.96 9.05 11.58
C SER A 100 8.98 7.68 12.27
N GLU A 101 8.91 7.66 13.60
CA GLU A 101 8.82 6.42 14.39
C GLU A 101 7.64 5.54 13.93
N ALA A 102 6.51 6.16 13.55
CA ALA A 102 5.35 5.46 13.03
C ALA A 102 5.65 4.74 11.71
N ASN A 103 6.50 5.31 10.86
CA ASN A 103 6.89 4.69 9.59
C ASN A 103 7.73 3.43 9.84
N VAL A 104 8.71 3.54 10.74
CA VAL A 104 9.57 2.41 11.15
C VAL A 104 8.72 1.32 11.77
N TYR A 105 7.87 1.65 12.74
CA TYR A 105 6.96 0.68 13.36
C TYR A 105 6.10 -0.04 12.31
N ASN A 106 5.43 0.71 11.43
CA ASN A 106 4.58 0.14 10.39
C ASN A 106 5.34 -0.72 9.39
N TRP A 107 6.58 -0.33 9.06
CA TRP A 107 7.43 -1.11 8.16
C TRP A 107 7.73 -2.49 8.77
N PHE A 108 8.13 -2.55 10.04
CA PHE A 108 8.40 -3.81 10.75
C PHE A 108 7.14 -4.69 10.90
N GLN A 109 5.98 -4.08 11.21
CA GLN A 109 4.70 -4.79 11.24
C GLN A 109 4.36 -5.41 9.87
N ASN A 110 4.50 -4.62 8.80
CA ASN A 110 4.22 -5.07 7.44
C ASN A 110 5.19 -6.15 6.97
N ARG A 111 6.48 -6.05 7.31
CA ARG A 111 7.49 -7.05 6.95
C ARG A 111 7.13 -8.42 7.55
N ARG A 112 6.79 -8.46 8.83
CA ARG A 112 6.29 -9.67 9.50
C ARG A 112 5.00 -10.21 8.91
N ALA A 113 4.03 -9.33 8.65
CA ALA A 113 2.75 -9.74 8.05
C ALA A 113 2.97 -10.38 6.67
N ARG A 114 3.94 -9.89 5.88
CA ARG A 114 4.34 -10.52 4.62
C ARG A 114 4.97 -11.89 4.85
N LEU A 115 5.92 -12.03 5.78
CA LEU A 115 6.53 -13.34 6.09
C LEU A 115 5.49 -14.38 6.52
N LYS A 116 4.56 -13.99 7.41
CA LYS A 116 3.46 -14.86 7.84
C LYS A 116 2.57 -15.28 6.66
N ARG A 117 2.24 -14.33 5.77
CA ARG A 117 1.46 -14.64 4.56
C ARG A 117 2.24 -15.55 3.61
N MET A 118 3.53 -15.32 3.39
CA MET A 118 4.35 -16.19 2.53
C MET A 118 4.41 -17.63 3.08
N GLN A 119 4.47 -17.80 4.40
CA GLN A 119 4.40 -19.13 5.04
C GLN A 119 3.01 -19.78 4.94
N SER A 120 1.93 -19.00 4.89
CA SER A 120 0.56 -19.51 4.74
C SER A 120 0.06 -19.63 3.29
N VAL A 121 0.87 -19.23 2.30
CA VAL A 121 0.50 -19.17 0.87
C VAL A 121 0.82 -20.43 0.03
N PRO A 122 1.19 -21.63 0.55
CA PRO A 122 1.12 -22.83 -0.31
C PRO A 122 -0.32 -23.12 -0.80
N GLU A 123 -1.34 -22.75 -0.02
CA GLU A 123 -2.69 -23.32 -0.20
C GLU A 123 -3.69 -22.37 -0.88
N ALA A 124 -3.54 -21.05 -0.72
CA ALA A 124 -4.48 -20.06 -1.28
C ALA A 124 -4.28 -19.83 -2.80
N ASN A 125 -3.05 -20.00 -3.30
CA ASN A 125 -2.76 -19.87 -4.73
C ASN A 125 -3.26 -21.09 -5.53
N MET A 126 -3.24 -22.29 -4.92
CA MET A 126 -3.75 -23.52 -5.54
C MET A 126 -5.29 -23.55 -5.60
N ARG A 127 -5.99 -23.06 -4.56
CA ARG A 127 -7.46 -22.93 -4.58
C ARG A 127 -7.98 -21.97 -5.66
N ASN A 128 -7.27 -20.87 -5.92
CA ASN A 128 -7.66 -19.92 -6.97
C ASN A 128 -7.40 -20.46 -8.38
N GLN A 129 -6.35 -21.25 -8.62
CA GLN A 129 -6.20 -21.95 -9.90
C GLN A 129 -7.29 -23.00 -10.13
N ASN A 130 -7.75 -23.69 -9.09
CA ASN A 130 -8.76 -24.75 -9.22
C ASN A 130 -10.17 -24.20 -9.48
N LEU A 131 -10.48 -22.98 -9.02
CA LEU A 131 -11.73 -22.27 -9.33
C LEU A 131 -11.74 -21.70 -10.75
N ARG A 132 -10.58 -21.27 -11.27
CA ARG A 132 -10.47 -20.79 -12.67
C ARG A 132 -10.66 -21.90 -13.70
N HIS A 133 -10.29 -23.14 -13.38
CA HIS A 133 -10.54 -24.30 -14.26
C HIS A 133 -11.97 -24.85 -14.16
N LYS A 134 -12.72 -24.55 -13.09
CA LYS A 134 -14.12 -25.03 -12.91
C LYS A 134 -15.20 -24.10 -13.49
N LEU A 135 -14.83 -22.94 -14.01
CA LEU A 135 -15.76 -21.94 -14.55
C LEU A 135 -15.54 -21.63 -16.03
N ASN A 136 -14.73 -22.42 -16.74
CA ASN A 136 -14.67 -22.42 -18.19
C ASN A 136 -15.14 -23.81 -18.66
N LEU A 137 -16.18 -23.85 -19.52
CA LEU A 137 -16.95 -25.01 -19.98
C LEU A 137 -16.26 -26.39 -19.89
#